data_AF-A0A7M2YU21-F1
#
_entry.id   AF-A0A7M2YU21-F1
#
_cell.length_a   1.000
_cell.length_b   1.000
_cell.length_c   1.000
_cell.angle_alpha   90.00
_cell.angle_beta   90.00
_cell.angle_gamma   90.00
#
_symmetry.space_group_name_H-M   'P 1'
#
loop_
_entity.id
_entity.type
_entity.pdbx_description
1 polymer ?
#
loop_
_entity_poly.entity_id
_entity_poly.type
_entity_poly.pdbx_seq_one_letter_code
_entity_poly.pdbx_strand_id
1 'polypeptide(L)'
;MILADAVLALLLVGLSAYVVLGGADFGGGIWDLFAGRGAAGERRRALAERSIGPVWEANHVWLIFVLVLLWTGFPAAFGAIMSTLAVPLFLAALGIVLRGSAFAFRHEVAAGRPRLALGAVFATASVLTPFFLGAAIGGIASGRVPAGNAAGDSLTSWANPTSLLIGLLGVAAGAYLAAVYLAADASRAGEADLVESFRRRALASGVAAGALALGGLLVVRRDSPALWEDLSGAGLPLVALSAVAGCATLGLVARRRFRLARAAAALAVAAIVWGWAVAQYPDVLPGALTISEASAGRPTLVAVLVAAALGAPVLAASLGLLFRLVLSGHLDEPLGQAEHPGRAETRAERAPRAAPVSGTASRRGEDASRRPRLFPAGLASFLLGAALMVFVDHPAALAAGVLLVLAFVPIGLWAIATPARLAGDPQDDLPVPRARPHG
;
A
#
# COMPACT_ATOMS: atom_id res chain seq x y z
N MET A 1 -15.40 -25.27 19.44
CA MET A 1 -14.79 -24.08 20.06
C MET A 1 -13.27 -24.11 19.88
N ILE A 2 -12.50 -24.95 20.58
CA ILE A 2 -11.00 -24.96 20.49
C ILE A 2 -10.42 -24.87 19.06
N LEU A 3 -10.95 -25.64 18.10
CA LEU A 3 -10.46 -25.59 16.71
C LEU A 3 -10.77 -24.27 16.01
N ALA A 4 -11.96 -23.71 16.22
CA ALA A 4 -12.35 -22.42 15.65
C ALA A 4 -11.55 -21.28 16.29
N ASP A 5 -11.34 -21.33 17.61
CA ASP A 5 -10.49 -20.38 18.33
C ASP A 5 -9.04 -20.42 17.82
N ALA A 6 -8.51 -21.62 17.52
CA ALA A 6 -7.19 -21.76 16.93
C ALA A 6 -7.09 -21.15 15.51
N VAL A 7 -8.11 -21.34 14.67
CA VAL A 7 -8.16 -20.70 13.34
C VAL A 7 -8.28 -19.18 13.47
N LEU A 8 -9.09 -18.68 14.41
CA LEU A 8 -9.20 -17.26 14.71
C LEU A 8 -7.86 -16.68 15.17
N ALA A 9 -7.13 -17.37 16.05
CA ALA A 9 -5.81 -16.94 16.48
C ALA A 9 -4.82 -16.84 15.30
N LEU A 10 -4.84 -17.80 14.37
CA LEU A 10 -4.02 -17.73 13.15
C LEU A 10 -4.41 -16.55 12.25
N LEU A 11 -5.71 -16.30 12.12
CA LEU A 11 -6.23 -15.14 11.39
C LEU A 11 -5.73 -13.83 12.02
N LEU A 12 -5.77 -13.71 13.35
CA LEU A 12 -5.26 -12.53 14.06
C LEU A 12 -3.74 -12.36 13.95
N VAL A 13 -2.98 -13.47 13.94
CA VAL A 13 -1.54 -13.43 13.67
C VAL A 13 -1.28 -12.91 12.26
N GLY A 14 -1.98 -13.46 11.25
CA GLY A 14 -1.86 -13.00 9.86
C GLY A 14 -2.26 -11.54 9.68
N LEU A 15 -3.36 -11.12 10.30
CA LEU A 15 -3.84 -9.74 10.27
C LEU A 15 -2.84 -8.80 10.97
N SER A 16 -2.30 -9.20 12.12
CA SER A 16 -1.26 -8.43 12.82
C SER A 16 -0.01 -8.29 11.96
N ALA A 17 0.44 -9.38 11.32
CA ALA A 17 1.58 -9.35 10.41
C ALA A 17 1.32 -8.41 9.22
N TYR A 18 0.13 -8.45 8.63
CA TYR A 18 -0.24 -7.55 7.54
C TYR A 18 -0.29 -6.08 7.98
N VAL A 19 -0.94 -5.76 9.10
CA VAL A 19 -1.06 -4.38 9.57
C VAL A 19 0.31 -3.82 9.99
N VAL A 20 1.19 -4.64 10.58
CA VAL A 20 2.54 -4.20 10.97
C VAL A 20 3.47 -4.07 9.76
N LEU A 21 3.59 -5.13 8.95
CA LEU A 21 4.56 -5.16 7.85
C LEU A 21 4.02 -4.44 6.61
N GLY A 22 2.79 -4.74 6.21
CA GLY A 22 2.07 -4.04 5.15
C GLY A 22 1.79 -2.59 5.49
N GLY A 23 1.47 -2.26 6.75
CA GLY A 23 1.31 -0.87 7.19
C GLY A 23 2.60 -0.05 7.03
N ALA A 24 3.76 -0.59 7.42
CA ALA A 24 5.05 0.07 7.19
C ALA A 24 5.35 0.28 5.69
N ASP A 25 4.92 -0.67 4.87
CA ASP A 25 5.07 -0.63 3.42
C ASP A 25 4.19 0.47 2.79
N PHE A 26 2.89 0.53 3.10
CA PHE A 26 2.01 1.64 2.70
C PHE A 26 2.51 2.99 3.22
N GLY A 27 2.95 3.05 4.49
CA GLY A 27 3.51 4.27 5.06
C GLY A 27 4.78 4.76 4.38
N GLY A 28 5.56 3.86 3.77
CA GLY A 28 6.68 4.23 2.91
C GLY A 28 6.25 5.09 1.72
N GLY A 29 5.14 4.71 1.07
CA GLY A 29 4.54 5.50 0.00
C GLY A 29 3.93 6.82 0.47
N ILE A 30 3.45 6.89 1.72
CA ILE A 30 3.06 8.17 2.34
C ILE A 30 4.29 9.07 2.51
N TRP A 31 5.44 8.55 2.96
CA TRP A 31 6.64 9.37 3.10
C TRP A 31 7.31 9.73 1.78
N ASP A 32 7.06 8.98 0.71
CA ASP A 32 7.43 9.34 -0.65
C ASP A 32 6.73 10.65 -1.12
N LEU A 33 5.44 10.83 -0.78
CA LEU A 33 4.72 12.10 -0.98
C LEU A 33 5.40 13.27 -0.29
N PHE A 34 5.76 13.08 0.98
CA PHE A 34 6.34 14.12 1.83
C PHE A 34 7.87 14.17 1.76
N ALA A 35 8.50 13.49 0.78
CA ALA A 35 9.94 13.50 0.61
C ALA A 35 10.45 14.87 0.11
N GLY A 36 9.60 15.64 -0.57
CA GLY A 36 9.93 16.92 -1.20
C GLY A 36 10.57 16.76 -2.59
N ARG A 37 11.07 17.87 -3.13
CA ARG A 37 11.79 17.93 -4.42
C ARG A 37 13.29 18.07 -4.21
N GLY A 38 14.08 17.79 -5.25
CA GLY A 38 15.54 17.88 -5.24
C GLY A 38 16.25 16.70 -4.57
N ALA A 39 17.58 16.79 -4.46
CA ALA A 39 18.46 15.69 -4.05
C ALA A 39 18.09 15.08 -2.68
N ALA A 40 17.73 15.90 -1.69
CA ALA A 40 17.33 15.41 -0.37
C ALA A 40 16.01 14.60 -0.42
N GLY A 41 15.09 14.96 -1.33
CA GLY A 41 13.88 14.19 -1.57
C GLY A 41 14.19 12.86 -2.24
N GLU A 42 15.03 12.87 -3.27
CA GLU A 42 15.46 11.66 -3.98
C GLU A 42 16.16 10.66 -3.06
N ARG A 43 17.04 11.10 -2.16
CA ARG A 43 17.68 10.21 -1.18
C ARG A 43 16.66 9.53 -0.24
N ARG A 44 15.63 10.26 0.19
CA ARG A 44 14.55 9.69 1.03
C ARG A 44 13.72 8.66 0.27
N ARG A 45 13.41 8.93 -1.00
CA ARG A 45 12.72 7.98 -1.88
C ARG A 45 13.54 6.73 -2.08
N ALA A 46 14.82 6.88 -2.43
CA ALA A 46 15.74 5.77 -2.62
C ALA A 46 15.86 4.90 -1.35
N LEU A 47 15.93 5.51 -0.16
CA LEU A 47 15.90 4.76 1.11
C LEU A 47 14.57 4.01 1.30
N ALA A 48 13.43 4.63 1.01
CA ALA A 48 12.14 3.94 1.12
C ALA A 48 12.06 2.77 0.14
N GLU A 49 12.47 2.97 -1.11
CA GLU A 49 12.44 1.96 -2.17
C GLU A 49 13.33 0.76 -1.85
N ARG A 50 14.59 0.98 -1.44
CA ARG A 50 15.51 -0.12 -1.08
C ARG A 50 15.05 -0.90 0.15
N SER A 51 14.46 -0.21 1.13
CA SER A 51 14.05 -0.84 2.39
C SER A 51 12.76 -1.63 2.26
N ILE A 52 11.85 -1.19 1.40
CA ILE A 52 10.48 -1.70 1.33
C ILE A 52 10.25 -2.57 0.09
N GLY A 53 10.92 -2.26 -1.03
CA GLY A 53 10.77 -2.98 -2.31
C GLY A 53 10.84 -4.51 -2.17
N PRO A 54 11.89 -5.07 -1.54
CA PRO A 54 12.04 -6.52 -1.43
C PRO A 54 10.96 -7.23 -0.60
N VAL A 55 10.28 -6.51 0.29
CA VAL A 55 9.31 -7.10 1.24
C VAL A 55 7.86 -6.79 0.86
N TRP A 56 7.62 -5.89 -0.09
CA TRP A 56 6.28 -5.50 -0.54
C TRP A 56 5.44 -6.69 -1.03
N GLU A 57 6.00 -7.53 -1.90
CA GLU A 57 5.31 -8.70 -2.44
C GLU A 57 4.98 -9.70 -1.32
N ALA A 58 5.95 -9.94 -0.44
CA ALA A 58 5.80 -10.83 0.70
C ALA A 58 4.72 -10.34 1.69
N ASN A 59 4.54 -9.03 1.83
CA ASN A 59 3.54 -8.47 2.73
C ASN A 59 2.11 -8.80 2.26
N HIS A 60 1.85 -8.85 0.95
CA HIS A 60 0.51 -9.14 0.44
C HIS A 60 0.08 -10.60 0.68
N VAL A 61 1.03 -11.52 0.86
CA VAL A 61 0.74 -12.91 1.23
C VAL A 61 -0.06 -12.98 2.53
N TRP A 62 0.22 -12.10 3.51
CA TRP A 62 -0.53 -12.07 4.76
C TRP A 62 -2.00 -11.68 4.58
N LEU A 63 -2.30 -10.74 3.68
CA LEU A 63 -3.69 -10.37 3.39
C LEU A 63 -4.44 -11.53 2.73
N ILE A 64 -3.83 -12.18 1.74
CA ILE A 64 -4.42 -13.35 1.09
C ILE A 64 -4.62 -14.49 2.10
N PHE A 65 -3.65 -14.72 2.97
CA PHE A 65 -3.76 -15.70 4.05
C PHE A 65 -4.96 -15.42 4.97
N VAL A 66 -5.13 -14.17 5.42
CA VAL A 66 -6.29 -13.76 6.24
C VAL A 66 -7.60 -14.00 5.51
N LEU A 67 -7.70 -13.59 4.23
CA LEU A 67 -8.92 -13.76 3.44
C LEU A 67 -9.27 -15.24 3.22
N VAL A 68 -8.28 -16.08 2.90
CA VAL A 68 -8.47 -17.53 2.71
C VAL A 68 -8.85 -18.21 4.02
N LEU A 69 -8.21 -17.86 5.13
CA LEU A 69 -8.59 -18.39 6.46
C LEU A 69 -10.00 -17.96 6.85
N LEU A 70 -10.36 -16.70 6.64
CA LEU A 70 -11.71 -16.20 6.94
C LEU A 70 -12.75 -16.92 6.09
N TRP A 71 -12.51 -17.06 4.79
CA TRP A 71 -13.40 -17.76 3.88
C TRP A 71 -13.58 -19.24 4.23
N THR A 72 -12.48 -19.93 4.52
CA THR A 72 -12.49 -21.38 4.74
C THR A 72 -12.94 -21.73 6.15
N GLY A 73 -12.52 -20.96 7.16
CA GLY A 73 -12.80 -21.19 8.56
C GLY A 73 -14.13 -20.60 9.04
N PHE A 74 -14.55 -19.47 8.47
CA PHE A 74 -15.74 -18.73 8.87
C PHE A 74 -16.58 -18.26 7.65
N PRO A 75 -17.08 -19.19 6.81
CA PRO A 75 -17.68 -18.86 5.52
C PRO A 75 -18.90 -17.94 5.62
N ALA A 76 -19.72 -18.09 6.67
CA ALA A 76 -20.89 -17.24 6.89
C ALA A 76 -20.48 -15.78 7.16
N ALA A 77 -19.47 -15.58 8.01
CA ALA A 77 -18.91 -14.25 8.28
C ALA A 77 -18.23 -13.68 7.03
N PHE A 78 -17.48 -14.48 6.28
CA PHE A 78 -16.86 -14.06 5.02
C PHE A 78 -17.90 -13.54 4.02
N GLY A 79 -19.00 -14.29 3.81
CA GLY A 79 -20.06 -13.88 2.89
C GLY A 79 -20.70 -12.55 3.29
N ALA A 80 -21.03 -12.38 4.57
CA ALA A 80 -21.57 -11.14 5.10
C ALA A 80 -20.60 -9.95 4.95
N ILE A 81 -19.34 -10.13 5.34
CA ILE A 81 -18.29 -9.10 5.24
C ILE A 81 -18.08 -8.67 3.79
N MET A 82 -17.85 -9.64 2.89
CA MET A 82 -17.50 -9.34 1.50
C MET A 82 -18.65 -8.68 0.73
N SER A 83 -19.89 -9.04 1.04
CA SER A 83 -21.07 -8.45 0.38
C SER A 83 -21.42 -7.07 0.94
N THR A 84 -21.46 -6.91 2.27
CA THR A 84 -21.79 -5.62 2.90
C THR A 84 -20.67 -4.59 2.76
N LEU A 85 -19.40 -5.00 2.78
CA LEU A 85 -18.25 -4.10 2.69
C LEU A 85 -17.61 -4.14 1.30
N ALA A 86 -18.37 -4.49 0.27
CA ALA A 86 -17.88 -4.60 -1.10
C ALA A 86 -17.21 -3.30 -1.58
N VAL A 87 -17.80 -2.13 -1.29
CA VAL A 87 -17.26 -0.82 -1.69
C VAL A 87 -15.86 -0.55 -1.13
N PRO A 88 -15.64 -0.51 0.20
CA PRO A 88 -14.32 -0.21 0.75
C PRO A 88 -13.32 -1.32 0.39
N LEU A 89 -13.72 -2.59 0.36
CA LEU A 89 -12.83 -3.68 -0.01
C LEU A 89 -12.39 -3.60 -1.49
N PHE A 90 -13.30 -3.22 -2.38
CA PHE A 90 -12.98 -3.00 -3.79
C PHE A 90 -12.02 -1.80 -3.97
N LEU A 91 -12.29 -0.68 -3.28
CA LEU A 91 -11.42 0.49 -3.34
C LEU A 91 -10.02 0.21 -2.76
N ALA A 92 -9.94 -0.60 -1.71
CA ALA A 92 -8.67 -1.10 -1.18
C ALA A 92 -7.94 -2.00 -2.19
N ALA A 93 -8.64 -2.98 -2.79
CA ALA A 93 -8.06 -3.88 -3.79
C ALA A 93 -7.54 -3.11 -5.01
N LEU A 94 -8.32 -2.15 -5.49
CA LEU A 94 -7.89 -1.25 -6.55
C LEU A 94 -6.64 -0.45 -6.16
N GLY A 95 -6.60 0.09 -4.93
CA GLY A 95 -5.42 0.76 -4.41
C GLY A 95 -4.18 -0.15 -4.44
N ILE A 96 -4.30 -1.41 -4.02
CA ILE A 96 -3.22 -2.40 -4.10
C ILE A 96 -2.73 -2.57 -5.55
N VAL A 97 -3.65 -2.75 -6.50
CA VAL A 97 -3.31 -2.94 -7.92
C VAL A 97 -2.61 -1.70 -8.48
N LEU A 98 -3.20 -0.51 -8.29
CA LEU A 98 -2.64 0.75 -8.77
C LEU A 98 -1.25 1.01 -8.19
N ARG A 99 -1.05 0.68 -6.92
CA ARG A 99 0.24 0.81 -6.24
C ARG A 99 1.29 -0.11 -6.84
N GLY A 100 0.98 -1.39 -7.03
CA GLY A 100 1.88 -2.36 -7.66
C GLY A 100 2.23 -1.98 -9.10
N SER A 101 1.23 -1.58 -9.88
CA SER A 101 1.43 -1.09 -11.26
C SER A 101 2.31 0.16 -11.29
N ALA A 102 2.03 1.15 -10.45
CA ALA A 102 2.82 2.38 -10.40
C ALA A 102 4.27 2.11 -9.96
N PHE A 103 4.48 1.18 -9.03
CA PHE A 103 5.81 0.74 -8.60
C PHE A 103 6.58 0.04 -9.72
N ALA A 104 5.94 -0.81 -10.52
CA ALA A 104 6.58 -1.48 -11.65
C ALA A 104 6.92 -0.48 -12.76
N PHE A 105 5.93 0.29 -13.23
CA PHE A 105 6.10 1.17 -14.40
C PHE A 105 7.00 2.38 -14.14
N ARG A 106 7.16 2.85 -12.89
CA ARG A 106 8.01 4.03 -12.63
C ARG A 106 9.49 3.83 -13.01
N HIS A 107 9.97 2.58 -13.06
CA HIS A 107 11.35 2.26 -13.44
C HIS A 107 11.52 2.23 -14.96
N GLU A 108 10.45 1.94 -15.70
CA GLU A 108 10.43 1.84 -17.16
C GLU A 108 10.20 3.20 -17.85
N VAL A 109 9.70 4.19 -17.11
CA VAL A 109 9.27 5.47 -17.67
C VAL A 109 10.34 6.54 -17.48
N ALA A 110 10.67 7.23 -18.58
CA ALA A 110 11.62 8.34 -18.59
C ALA A 110 11.26 9.45 -17.59
N ALA A 111 12.28 10.15 -17.10
CA ALA A 111 12.10 11.28 -16.20
C ALA A 111 11.19 12.35 -16.81
N GLY A 112 10.24 12.89 -16.03
CA GLY A 112 9.31 13.92 -16.48
C GLY A 112 7.90 13.76 -15.94
N ARG A 113 6.92 14.35 -16.64
CA ARG A 113 5.50 14.37 -16.24
C ARG A 113 4.90 12.97 -16.03
N PRO A 114 5.17 11.95 -16.87
CA PRO A 114 4.64 10.61 -16.68
C PRO A 114 5.12 9.94 -15.38
N ARG A 115 6.42 10.07 -15.05
CA ARG A 115 6.99 9.56 -13.80
C ARG A 115 6.41 10.26 -12.57
N LEU A 116 6.13 11.57 -12.66
CA LEU A 116 5.44 12.32 -11.60
C LEU A 116 3.99 11.86 -11.41
N ALA A 117 3.27 11.55 -12.50
CA ALA A 117 1.91 11.02 -12.43
C ALA A 117 1.89 9.63 -11.78
N LEU A 118 2.82 8.74 -12.13
CA LEU A 118 2.98 7.45 -11.48
C LEU A 118 3.31 7.57 -10.00
N GLY A 119 4.18 8.52 -9.63
CA GLY A 119 4.44 8.85 -8.22
C GLY A 119 3.18 9.29 -7.48
N ALA A 120 2.35 10.13 -8.10
CA ALA A 120 1.07 10.55 -7.51
C ALA A 120 0.06 9.39 -7.35
N VAL A 121 0.02 8.45 -8.31
CA VAL A 121 -0.82 7.24 -8.22
C VAL A 121 -0.33 6.35 -7.09
N PHE A 122 0.97 6.04 -7.05
CA PHE A 122 1.59 5.23 -5.99
C PHE A 122 1.29 5.78 -4.60
N ALA A 123 1.48 7.07 -4.45
CA ALA A 123 1.20 7.82 -3.26
C ALA A 123 -0.27 7.78 -2.81
N THR A 124 -1.18 8.12 -3.72
CA THR A 124 -2.62 8.16 -3.43
C THR A 124 -3.10 6.76 -3.03
N ALA A 125 -2.68 5.74 -3.77
CA ALA A 125 -2.98 4.36 -3.45
C ALA A 125 -2.42 3.92 -2.08
N SER A 126 -1.26 4.45 -1.69
CA SER A 126 -0.63 4.18 -0.38
C SER A 126 -1.37 4.80 0.81
N VAL A 127 -2.24 5.79 0.56
CA VAL A 127 -3.15 6.36 1.57
C VAL A 127 -4.52 5.67 1.52
N LEU A 128 -5.10 5.54 0.33
CA LEU A 128 -6.46 5.02 0.17
C LEU A 128 -6.57 3.56 0.62
N THR A 129 -5.58 2.73 0.32
CA THR A 129 -5.64 1.30 0.67
C THR A 129 -5.76 1.06 2.18
N PRO A 130 -4.84 1.54 3.04
CA PRO A 130 -4.97 1.35 4.48
C PRO A 130 -6.19 2.07 5.06
N PHE A 131 -6.62 3.19 4.45
CA PHE A 131 -7.84 3.88 4.86
C PHE A 131 -9.08 2.99 4.66
N PHE A 132 -9.29 2.45 3.46
CA PHE A 132 -10.47 1.64 3.19
C PHE A 132 -10.45 0.28 3.88
N LEU A 133 -9.27 -0.34 4.04
CA LEU A 133 -9.15 -1.56 4.86
C LEU A 133 -9.47 -1.27 6.34
N GLY A 134 -8.98 -0.16 6.88
CA GLY A 134 -9.33 0.26 8.24
C GLY A 134 -10.81 0.60 8.37
N ALA A 135 -11.41 1.27 7.39
CA ALA A 135 -12.84 1.58 7.39
C ALA A 135 -13.73 0.32 7.34
N ALA A 136 -13.31 -0.70 6.57
CA ALA A 136 -13.96 -2.01 6.56
C ALA A 136 -13.89 -2.68 7.94
N ILE A 137 -12.70 -2.71 8.57
CA ILE A 137 -12.54 -3.24 9.94
C ILE A 137 -13.41 -2.45 10.92
N GLY A 138 -13.49 -1.13 10.80
CA GLY A 138 -14.35 -0.33 11.66
C GLY A 138 -15.85 -0.59 11.45
N GLY A 139 -16.26 -0.97 10.24
CA GLY A 139 -17.64 -1.38 9.97
C GLY A 139 -17.99 -2.69 10.68
N ILE A 140 -17.04 -3.64 10.68
CA ILE A 140 -17.15 -4.89 11.46
C ILE A 140 -17.17 -4.59 12.95
N ALA A 141 -16.18 -3.83 13.45
CA ALA A 141 -16.00 -3.52 14.87
C ALA A 141 -17.19 -2.76 15.47
N SER A 142 -17.85 -1.90 14.68
CA SER A 142 -19.02 -1.15 15.11
C SER A 142 -20.35 -1.90 15.00
N GLY A 143 -20.32 -3.19 14.64
CA GLY A 143 -21.52 -4.03 14.56
C GLY A 143 -22.45 -3.68 13.39
N ARG A 144 -21.92 -3.06 12.33
CA ARG A 144 -22.71 -2.61 11.16
C ARG A 144 -22.76 -3.62 10.02
N VAL A 145 -22.13 -4.79 10.20
CA VAL A 145 -22.19 -5.89 9.25
C VAL A 145 -23.17 -6.95 9.80
N PRO A 146 -24.41 -7.02 9.28
CA PRO A 146 -25.38 -8.00 9.73
C PRO A 146 -25.02 -9.40 9.23
N ALA A 147 -25.58 -10.42 9.88
CA ALA A 147 -25.49 -11.79 9.41
C ALA A 147 -26.27 -11.97 8.09
N GLY A 148 -25.71 -12.75 7.17
CA GLY A 148 -26.33 -13.05 5.88
C GLY A 148 -25.68 -12.31 4.71
N ASN A 149 -25.85 -12.86 3.51
CA ASN A 149 -25.26 -12.31 2.29
C ASN A 149 -26.08 -11.11 1.79
N ALA A 150 -25.41 -9.98 1.54
CA ALA A 150 -25.99 -8.72 1.08
C ALA A 150 -27.12 -8.17 1.99
N ALA A 151 -27.07 -8.47 3.29
CA ALA A 151 -28.07 -8.03 4.25
C ALA A 151 -27.81 -6.60 4.77
N GLY A 152 -26.57 -6.12 4.72
CA GLY A 152 -26.18 -4.77 5.14
C GLY A 152 -26.12 -3.78 3.98
N ASP A 153 -26.20 -2.50 4.30
CA ASP A 153 -26.11 -1.41 3.32
C ASP A 153 -24.65 -1.11 2.95
N SER A 154 -24.34 -1.13 1.65
CA SER A 154 -22.97 -1.03 1.13
C SER A 154 -22.25 0.30 1.40
N LEU A 155 -22.97 1.34 1.84
CA LEU A 155 -22.43 2.67 2.08
C LEU A 155 -22.32 2.96 3.58
N THR A 156 -23.44 2.93 4.29
CA THR A 156 -23.54 3.30 5.70
C THR A 156 -22.78 2.33 6.62
N SER A 157 -22.59 1.07 6.19
CA SER A 157 -21.84 0.07 6.95
C SER A 157 -20.36 0.42 7.13
N TRP A 158 -19.78 1.26 6.27
CA TRP A 158 -18.39 1.71 6.40
C TRP A 158 -18.22 3.24 6.41
N ALA A 159 -19.20 4.00 5.95
CA ALA A 159 -19.15 5.47 5.90
C ALA A 159 -19.74 6.10 7.18
N ASN A 160 -19.34 5.59 8.34
CA ASN A 160 -19.76 6.09 9.66
C ASN A 160 -18.56 6.64 10.46
N PRO A 161 -18.78 7.46 11.49
CA PRO A 161 -17.69 8.10 12.24
C PRO A 161 -16.63 7.12 12.77
N THR A 162 -17.04 5.97 13.32
CA THR A 162 -16.11 4.96 13.85
C THR A 162 -15.27 4.32 12.74
N SER A 163 -15.89 3.92 11.63
CA SER A 163 -15.19 3.36 10.48
C SER A 163 -14.22 4.35 9.85
N LEU A 164 -14.63 5.60 9.63
CA LEU A 164 -13.77 6.63 9.05
C LEU A 164 -12.57 6.91 9.96
N LEU A 165 -12.78 6.97 11.27
CA LEU A 165 -11.70 7.10 12.26
C LEU A 165 -10.73 5.91 12.17
N ILE A 166 -11.20 4.67 12.14
CA ILE A 166 -10.34 3.49 12.09
C ILE A 166 -9.57 3.45 10.76
N GLY A 167 -10.19 3.89 9.67
CA GLY A 167 -9.50 4.12 8.39
C GLY A 167 -8.37 5.14 8.52
N LEU A 168 -8.62 6.30 9.12
CA LEU A 168 -7.58 7.31 9.38
C LEU A 168 -6.49 6.77 10.31
N LEU A 169 -6.85 5.97 11.31
CA LEU A 169 -5.91 5.32 12.21
C LEU A 169 -5.02 4.32 11.45
N GLY A 170 -5.56 3.58 10.49
CA GLY A 170 -4.79 2.70 9.60
C GLY A 170 -3.72 3.47 8.81
N VAL A 171 -4.08 4.63 8.24
CA VAL A 171 -3.13 5.52 7.54
C VAL A 171 -2.07 6.06 8.50
N ALA A 172 -2.48 6.56 9.66
CA ALA A 172 -1.57 7.13 10.66
C ALA A 172 -0.61 6.07 11.24
N ALA A 173 -1.11 4.87 11.53
CA ALA A 173 -0.32 3.73 12.00
C ALA A 173 0.70 3.30 10.93
N GLY A 174 0.29 3.24 9.65
CA GLY A 174 1.21 2.96 8.55
C GLY A 174 2.32 3.99 8.44
N ALA A 175 1.98 5.29 8.44
CA ALA A 175 2.97 6.38 8.42
C ALA A 175 3.91 6.34 9.63
N TYR A 176 3.39 6.03 10.82
CA TYR A 176 4.17 5.83 12.03
C TYR A 176 5.15 4.65 11.93
N LEU A 177 4.66 3.46 11.59
CA LEU A 177 5.48 2.26 11.43
C LEU A 177 6.59 2.46 10.39
N ALA A 178 6.23 3.02 9.23
CA ALA A 178 7.17 3.31 8.16
C ALA A 178 8.28 4.25 8.62
N ALA A 179 7.96 5.34 9.32
CA ALA A 179 8.97 6.27 9.79
C ALA A 179 9.94 5.63 10.80
N VAL A 180 9.42 4.81 11.73
CA VAL A 180 10.25 4.08 12.70
C VAL A 180 11.17 3.09 12.00
N TYR A 181 10.64 2.35 11.01
CA TYR A 181 11.40 1.35 10.27
C TYR A 181 12.46 2.04 9.41
N LEU A 182 12.11 3.06 8.63
CA LEU A 182 13.05 3.81 7.80
C LEU A 182 14.12 4.53 8.61
N ALA A 183 13.81 5.02 9.82
CA ALA A 183 14.84 5.57 10.72
C ALA A 183 15.85 4.50 11.17
N ALA A 184 15.37 3.29 11.48
CA ALA A 184 16.25 2.17 11.83
C ALA A 184 17.09 1.71 10.64
N ASP A 185 16.53 1.76 9.43
CA ASP A 185 17.16 1.29 8.20
C ASP A 185 18.21 2.30 7.74
N ALA A 186 17.92 3.61 7.79
CA ALA A 186 18.89 4.69 7.65
C ALA A 186 20.05 4.56 8.66
N SER A 187 19.73 4.21 9.91
CA SER A 187 20.73 4.05 10.97
C SER A 187 21.64 2.84 10.72
N ARG A 188 21.13 1.77 10.09
CA ARG A 188 21.95 0.63 9.68
C ARG A 188 22.84 0.97 8.49
N ALA A 189 22.32 1.76 7.55
CA ALA A 189 23.06 2.21 6.36
C ALA A 189 24.08 3.33 6.65
N GLY A 190 24.16 3.86 7.88
CA GLY A 190 25.09 4.93 8.25
C GLY A 190 24.73 6.31 7.70
N GLU A 191 23.49 6.51 7.23
CA GLU A 191 23.04 7.77 6.60
C GLU A 191 22.46 8.74 7.64
N ALA A 192 23.34 9.44 8.36
CA ALA A 192 22.99 10.28 9.52
C ALA A 192 21.92 11.36 9.22
N ASP A 193 21.93 11.93 8.02
CA ASP A 193 20.94 12.93 7.59
C ASP A 193 19.54 12.31 7.43
N LEU A 194 19.45 11.11 6.85
CA LEU A 194 18.19 10.39 6.72
C LEU A 194 17.69 9.86 8.06
N VAL A 195 18.59 9.44 8.95
CA VAL A 195 18.23 9.05 10.32
C VAL A 195 17.49 10.18 11.02
N GLU A 196 18.03 11.39 11.02
CA GLU A 196 17.38 12.53 11.69
C GLU A 196 16.07 12.91 11.00
N SER A 197 16.03 12.86 9.66
CA SER A 197 14.82 13.13 8.88
C SER A 197 13.68 12.16 9.24
N PHE A 198 13.94 10.86 9.31
CA PHE A 198 12.92 9.86 9.64
C PHE A 198 12.65 9.75 11.14
N ARG A 199 13.60 10.08 12.02
CA ARG A 199 13.38 10.20 13.47
C ARG A 199 12.34 11.27 13.77
N ARG A 200 12.45 12.46 13.18
CA ARG A 200 11.48 13.55 13.35
C ARG A 200 10.09 13.15 12.86
N ARG A 201 10.04 12.50 11.69
CA ARG A 201 8.79 11.96 11.13
C ARG A 201 8.16 10.94 12.05
N ALA A 202 8.93 9.99 12.59
CA ALA A 202 8.46 8.96 13.50
C ALA A 202 7.88 9.53 14.79
N LEU A 203 8.52 10.55 15.36
CA LEU A 203 8.00 11.24 16.54
C LEU A 203 6.71 12.00 16.22
N ALA A 204 6.70 12.77 15.12
CA ALA A 204 5.53 13.55 14.71
C ALA A 204 4.32 12.65 14.37
N SER A 205 4.53 11.63 13.54
CA SER A 205 3.46 10.69 13.15
C SER A 205 3.04 9.79 14.30
N GLY A 206 3.95 9.40 15.20
CA GLY A 206 3.59 8.64 16.39
C GLY A 206 2.75 9.45 17.39
N VAL A 207 3.08 10.73 17.60
CA VAL A 207 2.23 11.64 18.40
C VAL A 207 0.88 11.86 17.72
N ALA A 208 0.86 12.07 16.41
CA ALA A 208 -0.39 12.24 15.65
C ALA A 208 -1.26 10.97 15.70
N ALA A 209 -0.68 9.79 15.52
CA ALA A 209 -1.39 8.52 15.62
C ALA A 209 -1.91 8.27 17.04
N GLY A 210 -1.12 8.59 18.07
CA GLY A 210 -1.56 8.50 19.46
C GLY A 210 -2.69 9.46 19.79
N ALA A 211 -2.60 10.72 19.34
CA ALA A 211 -3.66 11.70 19.51
C ALA A 211 -4.95 11.29 18.78
N LEU A 212 -4.82 10.75 17.57
CA LEU A 212 -5.94 10.21 16.79
C LEU A 212 -6.57 9.01 17.47
N ALA A 213 -5.79 8.08 18.03
CA ALA A 213 -6.29 6.94 18.78
C ALA A 213 -7.04 7.38 20.05
N LEU A 214 -6.46 8.29 20.83
CA LEU A 214 -7.07 8.82 22.06
C LEU A 214 -8.34 9.63 21.78
N GLY A 215 -8.29 10.53 20.79
CA GLY A 215 -9.49 11.26 20.34
C GLY A 215 -10.53 10.32 19.73
N GLY A 216 -10.06 9.26 19.09
CA GLY A 216 -10.88 8.21 18.51
C GLY A 216 -11.73 7.46 19.52
N LEU A 217 -11.22 7.23 20.73
CA LEU A 217 -12.00 6.64 21.82
C LEU A 217 -13.28 7.43 22.14
N LEU A 218 -13.25 8.77 22.00
CA LEU A 218 -14.44 9.60 22.20
C LEU A 218 -15.46 9.44 21.06
N VAL A 219 -14.98 9.26 19.82
CA VAL A 219 -15.86 8.98 18.67
C VAL A 219 -16.51 7.62 18.85
N VAL A 220 -15.73 6.59 19.17
CA VAL A 220 -16.22 5.23 19.43
C VAL A 220 -17.25 5.24 20.56
N ARG A 221 -16.98 5.94 21.66
CA ARG A 221 -17.94 6.06 22.78
C ARG A 221 -19.29 6.65 22.37
N ARG A 222 -19.33 7.57 21.40
CA ARG A 222 -20.57 8.22 20.95
C ARG A 222 -21.28 7.45 19.85
N ASP A 223 -20.53 6.95 18.88
CA ASP A 223 -21.05 6.33 17.67
C ASP A 223 -21.25 4.82 17.80
N SER A 224 -20.51 4.15 18.68
CA SER A 224 -20.55 2.70 18.88
C SER A 224 -20.39 2.33 20.36
N PRO A 225 -21.44 2.57 21.19
CA PRO A 225 -21.38 2.37 22.63
C PRO A 225 -21.01 0.94 23.04
N ALA A 226 -21.53 -0.08 22.33
CA ALA A 226 -21.19 -1.47 22.60
C ALA A 226 -19.68 -1.75 22.43
N LEU A 227 -19.10 -1.31 21.30
CA LEU A 227 -17.65 -1.41 21.06
C LEU A 227 -16.84 -0.66 22.13
N TRP A 228 -17.33 0.47 22.62
CA TRP A 228 -16.69 1.20 23.72
C TRP A 228 -16.73 0.41 25.03
N GLU A 229 -17.86 -0.20 25.38
CA GLU A 229 -18.00 -1.03 26.59
C GLU A 229 -17.04 -2.22 26.53
N ASP A 230 -16.97 -2.89 25.38
CA ASP A 230 -16.07 -4.03 25.16
C ASP A 230 -14.58 -3.64 25.23
N LEU A 231 -14.20 -2.51 24.61
CA LEU A 231 -12.84 -1.98 24.66
C LEU A 231 -12.45 -1.44 26.04
N SER A 232 -13.41 -0.91 26.81
CA SER A 232 -13.17 -0.41 28.17
C SER A 232 -13.24 -1.52 29.23
N GLY A 233 -13.83 -2.67 28.90
CA GLY A 233 -13.81 -3.91 29.66
C GLY A 233 -12.67 -4.83 29.23
N ALA A 234 -12.99 -5.87 28.47
CA ALA A 234 -12.07 -6.95 28.11
C ALA A 234 -10.88 -6.48 27.24
N GLY A 235 -11.08 -5.49 26.38
CA GLY A 235 -10.02 -4.94 25.52
C GLY A 235 -9.03 -4.02 26.24
N LEU A 236 -9.37 -3.51 27.42
CA LEU A 236 -8.64 -2.43 28.09
C LEU A 236 -7.16 -2.76 28.36
N PRO A 237 -6.78 -3.98 28.82
CA PRO A 237 -5.38 -4.31 29.05
C PRO A 237 -4.53 -4.20 27.78
N LEU A 238 -5.09 -4.56 26.62
CA LEU A 238 -4.40 -4.51 25.34
C LEU A 238 -4.36 -3.09 24.76
N VAL A 239 -5.41 -2.29 24.97
CA VAL A 239 -5.40 -0.85 24.67
C VAL A 239 -4.33 -0.14 25.52
N ALA A 240 -4.24 -0.46 26.81
CA ALA A 240 -3.20 0.08 27.70
C ALA A 240 -1.81 -0.38 27.27
N LEU A 241 -1.64 -1.65 26.90
CA LEU A 241 -0.39 -2.17 26.36
C LEU A 241 0.02 -1.43 25.09
N SER A 242 -0.92 -1.16 24.19
CA SER A 242 -0.68 -0.37 22.98
C SER A 242 -0.20 1.04 23.31
N ALA A 243 -0.86 1.73 24.25
CA ALA A 243 -0.46 3.07 24.68
C ALA A 243 0.95 3.07 25.29
N VAL A 244 1.25 2.12 26.18
CA VAL A 244 2.57 1.98 26.80
C VAL A 244 3.64 1.67 25.76
N ALA A 245 3.39 0.74 24.84
CA ALA A 245 4.32 0.37 23.78
C ALA A 245 4.54 1.52 22.79
N GLY A 246 3.49 2.31 22.49
CA GLY A 246 3.58 3.52 21.67
C GLY A 246 4.44 4.60 22.33
N CYS A 247 4.19 4.91 23.61
CA CYS A 247 5.01 5.83 24.39
C CYS A 247 6.46 5.35 24.51
N ALA A 248 6.67 4.06 24.76
CA ALA A 248 8.00 3.45 24.79
C ALA A 248 8.71 3.61 23.45
N THR A 249 8.01 3.41 22.33
CA THR A 249 8.57 3.63 20.99
C THR A 249 9.02 5.07 20.81
N LEU A 250 8.19 6.05 21.15
CA LEU A 250 8.55 7.48 21.06
C LEU A 250 9.82 7.78 21.89
N GLY A 251 9.89 7.27 23.11
CA GLY A 251 11.08 7.39 23.97
C GLY A 251 12.32 6.71 23.38
N LEU A 252 12.18 5.52 22.79
CA LEU A 252 13.26 4.78 22.15
C LEU A 252 13.76 5.47 20.88
N VAL A 253 12.86 6.01 20.05
CA VAL A 253 13.19 6.82 18.87
C VAL A 253 13.91 8.10 19.29
N ALA A 254 13.45 8.79 20.34
CA ALA A 254 14.11 9.97 20.88
C ALA A 254 15.54 9.66 21.35
N ARG A 255 15.74 8.51 22.02
CA ARG A 255 17.04 8.01 22.47
C ARG A 255 17.87 7.30 21.38
N ARG A 256 17.43 7.33 20.12
CA ARG A 256 18.11 6.72 18.96
C ARG A 256 18.33 5.19 19.09
N ARG A 257 17.48 4.49 19.87
CA ARG A 257 17.50 3.03 20.05
C ARG A 257 16.58 2.35 19.04
N PHE A 258 16.87 2.50 17.75
CA PHE A 258 15.93 2.19 16.67
C PHE A 258 15.52 0.71 16.53
N ARG A 259 16.40 -0.24 16.88
CA ARG A 259 16.06 -1.68 16.84
C ARG A 259 14.93 -2.02 17.82
N LEU A 260 15.05 -1.54 19.06
CA LEU A 260 14.03 -1.71 20.09
C LEU A 260 12.76 -0.92 19.73
N ALA A 261 12.92 0.26 19.15
CA ALA A 261 11.79 1.06 18.67
C ALA A 261 10.94 0.32 17.63
N ARG A 262 11.55 -0.43 16.70
CA ARG A 262 10.82 -1.25 15.73
C ARG A 262 9.95 -2.31 16.41
N ALA A 263 10.51 -3.03 17.39
CA ALA A 263 9.78 -4.05 18.12
C ALA A 263 8.63 -3.45 18.95
N ALA A 264 8.89 -2.34 19.65
CA ALA A 264 7.86 -1.63 20.42
C ALA A 264 6.75 -1.05 19.51
N ALA A 265 7.09 -0.55 18.31
CA ALA A 265 6.11 -0.05 17.35
C ALA A 265 5.19 -1.17 16.83
N ALA A 266 5.80 -2.30 16.46
CA ALA A 266 5.07 -3.50 16.04
C ALA A 266 4.15 -4.00 17.15
N LEU A 267 4.63 -4.05 18.40
CA LEU A 267 3.83 -4.44 19.56
C LEU A 267 2.67 -3.48 19.78
N ALA A 268 2.89 -2.17 19.67
CA ALA A 268 1.84 -1.17 19.87
C ALA A 268 0.67 -1.36 18.89
N VAL A 269 0.98 -1.59 17.61
CA VAL A 269 -0.03 -1.79 16.56
C VAL A 269 -0.68 -3.17 16.67
N ALA A 270 0.08 -4.23 16.93
CA ALA A 270 -0.47 -5.57 17.17
C ALA A 270 -1.41 -5.56 18.38
N ALA A 271 -1.05 -4.89 19.48
CA ALA A 271 -1.90 -4.79 20.66
C ALA A 271 -3.25 -4.10 20.38
N ILE A 272 -3.34 -3.18 19.39
CA ILE A 272 -4.62 -2.62 18.95
C ILE A 272 -5.47 -3.69 18.25
N VAL A 273 -4.87 -4.44 17.32
CA VAL A 273 -5.56 -5.51 16.57
C VAL A 273 -6.09 -6.59 17.53
N TRP A 274 -5.24 -7.04 18.45
CA TRP A 274 -5.63 -8.02 19.46
C TRP A 274 -6.62 -7.45 20.49
N GLY A 275 -6.48 -6.17 20.86
CA GLY A 275 -7.40 -5.50 21.77
C GLY A 275 -8.81 -5.43 21.21
N TRP A 276 -8.95 -5.15 19.92
CA TRP A 276 -10.22 -5.24 19.20
C TRP A 276 -10.77 -6.67 19.21
N ALA A 277 -9.96 -7.67 18.87
CA ALA A 277 -10.41 -9.06 18.80
C ALA A 277 -10.86 -9.61 20.16
N VAL A 278 -10.16 -9.26 21.25
CA VAL A 278 -10.53 -9.62 22.62
C VAL A 278 -11.78 -8.88 23.07
N ALA A 279 -11.93 -7.60 22.68
CA ALA A 279 -13.10 -6.81 23.01
C ALA A 279 -14.38 -7.47 22.46
N GLN A 280 -14.42 -7.84 21.19
CA GLN A 280 -15.61 -8.44 20.60
C GLN A 280 -15.77 -9.96 20.86
N TYR A 281 -14.86 -10.61 21.58
CA TYR A 281 -14.96 -12.05 21.83
C TYR A 281 -16.20 -12.35 22.69
N PRO A 282 -17.07 -13.34 22.34
CA PRO A 282 -16.86 -14.44 21.40
C PRO A 282 -17.46 -14.24 19.99
N ASP A 283 -17.72 -13.00 19.58
CA ASP A 283 -18.33 -12.69 18.29
C ASP A 283 -17.29 -12.53 17.17
N VAL A 284 -17.62 -13.03 15.98
CA VAL A 284 -16.92 -12.70 14.73
C VAL A 284 -17.55 -11.44 14.13
N LEU A 285 -18.87 -11.38 14.12
CA LEU A 285 -19.66 -10.19 13.80
C LEU A 285 -20.43 -9.79 15.06
N PRO A 286 -20.10 -8.65 15.70
CA PRO A 286 -20.71 -8.24 16.96
C PRO A 286 -22.24 -8.24 16.90
N GLY A 287 -22.87 -8.99 17.81
CA GLY A 287 -24.34 -9.09 17.92
C GLY A 287 -25.05 -9.81 16.76
N ALA A 288 -24.29 -10.40 15.82
CA ALA A 288 -24.83 -11.05 14.63
C ALA A 288 -24.37 -12.50 14.44
N LEU A 289 -23.07 -12.78 14.62
CA LEU A 289 -22.51 -14.13 14.50
C LEU A 289 -21.43 -14.39 15.54
N THR A 290 -21.67 -15.38 16.41
CA THR A 290 -20.64 -15.92 17.31
C THR A 290 -19.60 -16.75 16.53
N ILE A 291 -18.41 -16.96 17.11
CA ILE A 291 -17.38 -17.85 16.57
C ILE A 291 -17.94 -19.26 16.31
N SER A 292 -18.78 -19.77 17.22
CA SER A 292 -19.41 -21.08 17.06
C SER A 292 -20.35 -21.15 15.86
N GLU A 293 -21.20 -20.14 15.69
CA GLU A 293 -22.20 -20.09 14.61
C GLU A 293 -21.55 -19.84 13.24
N ALA A 294 -20.51 -19.01 13.20
CA ALA A 294 -19.80 -18.71 11.96
C ALA A 294 -18.87 -19.83 11.50
N SER A 295 -18.44 -20.72 12.40
CA SER A 295 -17.39 -21.70 12.13
C SER A 295 -17.81 -22.77 11.11
N ALA A 296 -16.87 -23.11 10.22
CA ALA A 296 -17.01 -24.23 9.31
C ALA A 296 -17.07 -25.58 10.06
N GLY A 297 -17.51 -26.62 9.35
CA GLY A 297 -17.53 -27.98 9.88
C GLY A 297 -16.15 -28.45 10.36
N ARG A 298 -16.14 -29.30 11.39
CA ARG A 298 -14.90 -29.83 12.00
C ARG A 298 -13.86 -30.35 10.99
N PRO A 299 -14.21 -31.14 9.94
CA PRO A 299 -13.23 -31.61 8.97
C PRO A 299 -12.48 -30.46 8.28
N THR A 300 -13.19 -29.39 7.92
CA THR A 300 -12.64 -28.20 7.30
C THR A 300 -11.68 -27.48 8.24
N LEU A 301 -12.07 -27.26 9.50
CA LEU A 301 -11.21 -26.60 10.49
C LEU A 301 -9.92 -27.39 10.74
N VAL A 302 -10.00 -28.71 10.84
CA VAL A 302 -8.82 -29.58 10.97
C VAL A 302 -7.92 -29.47 9.74
N ALA A 303 -8.50 -29.54 8.53
CA ALA A 303 -7.74 -29.44 7.29
C ALA A 303 -7.00 -28.09 7.18
N VAL A 304 -7.66 -26.98 7.54
CA VAL A 304 -7.07 -25.65 7.55
C VAL A 304 -5.90 -25.56 8.55
N LEU A 305 -6.08 -26.09 9.77
CA LEU A 305 -5.02 -26.07 10.78
C LEU A 305 -3.81 -26.93 10.38
N VAL A 306 -4.06 -28.10 9.78
CA VAL A 306 -2.98 -28.96 9.24
C VAL A 306 -2.26 -28.25 8.09
N ALA A 307 -3.00 -27.67 7.15
CA ALA A 307 -2.40 -26.94 6.03
C ALA A 307 -1.57 -25.74 6.52
N ALA A 308 -2.06 -24.98 7.50
CA ALA A 308 -1.32 -23.89 8.12
C ALA A 308 -0.06 -24.39 8.84
N ALA A 309 -0.15 -25.50 9.59
CA ALA A 309 0.98 -26.08 10.29
C ALA A 309 2.07 -26.61 9.33
N LEU A 310 1.68 -27.16 8.19
CA LEU A 310 2.63 -27.63 7.15
C LEU A 310 3.20 -26.48 6.33
N GLY A 311 2.41 -25.44 6.06
CA GLY A 311 2.85 -24.25 5.32
C GLY A 311 3.73 -23.31 6.15
N ALA A 312 3.52 -23.23 7.47
CA ALA A 312 4.24 -22.30 8.35
C ALA A 312 5.77 -22.48 8.32
N PRO A 313 6.35 -23.70 8.35
CA PRO A 313 7.80 -23.88 8.21
C PRO A 313 8.35 -23.34 6.89
N VAL A 314 7.65 -23.56 5.78
CA VAL A 314 8.06 -23.09 4.45
C VAL A 314 8.01 -21.56 4.40
N LEU A 315 6.92 -20.97 4.89
CA LEU A 315 6.76 -19.52 4.97
C LEU A 315 7.79 -18.87 5.90
N ALA A 316 8.03 -19.47 7.08
CA ALA A 316 8.99 -18.95 8.05
C ALA A 316 10.43 -19.03 7.51
N ALA A 317 10.77 -20.12 6.83
CA ALA A 317 12.08 -20.29 6.21
C ALA A 317 12.30 -19.28 5.07
N SER A 318 11.30 -19.09 4.19
CA SER A 318 11.40 -18.14 3.08
C SER A 318 11.48 -16.70 3.55
N LEU A 319 10.62 -16.29 4.50
CA LEU A 319 10.67 -14.94 5.09
C LEU A 319 11.95 -14.73 5.91
N GLY A 320 12.38 -15.73 6.68
CA GLY A 320 13.63 -15.67 7.44
C GLY A 320 14.83 -15.45 6.54
N LEU A 321 14.90 -16.16 5.41
CA LEU A 321 15.92 -15.95 4.38
C LEU A 321 15.82 -14.56 3.76
N LEU A 322 14.62 -14.13 3.36
CA LEU A 322 14.38 -12.80 2.77
C LEU A 322 14.84 -11.69 3.71
N PHE A 323 14.36 -11.68 4.95
CA PHE A 323 14.74 -10.67 5.94
C PHE A 323 16.23 -10.72 6.26
N ARG A 324 16.86 -11.91 6.29
CA ARG A 324 18.31 -12.01 6.46
C ARG A 324 19.06 -11.37 5.30
N LEU A 325 18.64 -11.59 4.06
CA LEU A 325 19.27 -11.00 2.87
C LEU A 325 19.09 -9.48 2.82
N VAL A 326 17.89 -8.98 3.12
CA VAL A 326 17.60 -7.54 3.21
C VAL A 326 18.39 -6.89 4.34
N LEU A 327 18.38 -7.47 5.54
CA LEU A 327 19.04 -6.87 6.71
C LEU A 327 20.57 -6.98 6.66
N SER A 328 21.12 -7.89 5.87
CA SER A 328 22.56 -8.01 5.63
C SER A 328 23.05 -7.16 4.46
N GLY A 329 22.17 -6.40 3.79
CA GLY A 329 22.52 -5.51 2.68
C GLY A 329 22.88 -6.22 1.38
N HIS A 330 22.63 -7.53 1.27
CA HIS A 330 22.93 -8.29 0.04
C HIS A 330 22.00 -7.93 -1.13
N LEU A 331 20.89 -7.25 -0.85
CA LEU A 331 19.92 -6.76 -1.84
C LEU A 331 20.01 -5.23 -2.04
N ASP A 332 20.98 -4.56 -1.39
CA ASP A 332 21.23 -3.15 -1.63
C ASP A 332 22.02 -3.01 -2.93
N GLU A 333 21.33 -2.69 -4.04
CA GLU A 333 21.99 -2.22 -5.26
C GLU A 333 22.82 -0.96 -4.93
N PRO A 334 24.14 -0.94 -5.18
CA PRO A 334 24.95 0.22 -4.87
C PRO A 334 24.50 1.44 -5.67
N LEU A 335 24.17 2.51 -4.97
CA LEU A 335 23.88 3.84 -5.53
C LEU A 335 25.12 4.33 -6.32
N GLY A 336 25.21 4.04 -7.62
CA GLY A 336 26.31 4.56 -8.45
C GLY A 336 26.79 3.73 -9.63
N GLN A 337 25.97 2.88 -10.26
CA GLN A 337 26.26 2.35 -11.60
C GLN A 337 25.14 2.65 -12.60
N ALA A 338 24.63 3.88 -12.59
CA ALA A 338 24.27 4.47 -13.88
C ALA A 338 25.60 4.67 -14.61
N GLU A 339 25.83 3.88 -15.66
CA GLU A 339 27.02 3.93 -16.51
C GLU A 339 27.50 5.37 -16.71
N HIS A 340 28.74 5.66 -16.29
CA HIS A 340 29.42 6.85 -16.77
C HIS A 340 29.52 6.75 -18.31
N PRO A 341 28.94 7.70 -19.07
CA PRO A 341 28.98 7.66 -20.53
C PRO A 341 30.42 7.63 -21.11
N GLY A 342 31.41 8.05 -20.32
CA GLY A 342 32.81 8.15 -20.75
C GLY A 342 33.60 6.85 -20.89
N ARG A 343 33.04 5.67 -20.57
CA ARG A 343 33.72 4.37 -20.80
C ARG A 343 33.18 3.59 -22.00
N ALA A 344 32.05 4.00 -22.58
CA ALA A 344 31.51 3.39 -23.80
C ALA A 344 32.19 3.94 -25.07
N GLU A 345 32.68 5.19 -25.04
CA GLU A 345 33.36 5.82 -26.18
C GLU A 345 34.67 5.10 -26.56
N THR A 346 35.41 4.58 -25.59
CA THR A 346 36.68 3.89 -25.88
C THR A 346 36.50 2.49 -26.50
N ARG A 347 35.29 1.91 -26.42
CA ARG A 347 34.98 0.60 -27.01
C ARG A 347 34.23 0.71 -28.35
N ALA A 348 33.59 1.84 -28.61
CA ALA A 348 32.86 2.11 -29.86
C ALA A 348 33.78 2.51 -31.04
N GLU A 349 35.02 2.95 -30.78
CA GLU A 349 35.99 3.33 -31.83
C GLU A 349 36.60 2.16 -32.62
N ARG A 350 36.28 0.91 -32.29
CA ARG A 350 36.87 -0.30 -32.94
C ARG A 350 35.89 -1.12 -33.79
N ALA A 351 34.74 -0.59 -34.17
CA ALA A 351 33.82 -1.27 -35.09
C ALA A 351 33.94 -0.71 -36.53
N PRO A 352 34.12 -1.55 -37.56
CA PRO A 352 34.24 -1.08 -38.94
C PRO A 352 32.92 -0.54 -39.47
N ARG A 353 32.97 0.66 -40.08
CA ARG A 353 31.85 1.37 -40.71
C ARG A 353 31.27 0.58 -41.90
N ALA A 354 29.97 0.30 -41.86
CA ALA A 354 29.20 -0.15 -43.02
C ALA A 354 28.45 1.02 -43.69
N ALA A 355 28.37 0.95 -45.02
CA ALA A 355 27.95 2.01 -45.95
C ALA A 355 26.44 2.35 -45.92
N PRO A 356 26.02 3.52 -46.46
CA PRO A 356 24.64 3.98 -46.37
C PRO A 356 23.78 3.42 -47.51
N VAL A 357 22.56 2.99 -47.18
CA VAL A 357 21.52 2.66 -48.17
C VAL A 357 20.60 3.87 -48.33
N SER A 358 20.62 4.42 -49.54
CA SER A 358 19.71 5.44 -50.06
C SER A 358 18.33 4.85 -50.34
N GLY A 359 17.26 5.62 -50.10
CA GLY A 359 15.90 5.13 -50.36
C GLY A 359 14.78 6.13 -50.07
N THR A 360 14.59 7.05 -51.01
CA THR A 360 13.31 7.63 -51.46
C THR A 360 12.35 8.31 -50.47
N ALA A 361 12.21 9.62 -50.71
CA ALA A 361 11.16 10.50 -50.21
C ALA A 361 9.75 10.06 -50.62
N SER A 362 8.78 10.30 -49.73
CA SER A 362 7.39 10.53 -50.11
C SER A 362 6.71 11.44 -49.09
N ARG A 363 6.13 12.52 -49.62
CA ARG A 363 5.46 13.65 -48.97
C ARG A 363 4.24 13.22 -48.15
N ARG A 364 4.01 13.87 -47.00
CA ARG A 364 2.82 14.71 -46.74
C ARG A 364 2.89 15.30 -45.34
N GLY A 365 2.81 16.63 -45.28
CA GLY A 365 2.48 17.36 -44.07
C GLY A 365 0.98 17.26 -43.76
N GLU A 366 0.63 17.93 -42.66
CA GLU A 366 -0.70 18.04 -42.03
C GLU A 366 -0.99 16.94 -41.01
N ASP A 367 -0.72 17.23 -39.72
CA ASP A 367 -1.78 17.49 -38.71
C ASP A 367 -1.18 17.57 -37.29
N ALA A 368 -0.56 18.72 -36.95
CA ALA A 368 0.12 18.93 -35.66
C ALA A 368 -0.79 19.59 -34.58
N SER A 369 -2.11 19.51 -34.70
CA SER A 369 -3.04 20.28 -33.85
C SER A 369 -3.96 19.46 -32.92
N ARG A 370 -3.91 18.12 -32.95
CA ARG A 370 -4.78 17.26 -32.12
C ARG A 370 -3.99 16.44 -31.09
N ARG A 371 -3.66 17.03 -29.94
CA ARG A 371 -3.28 16.27 -28.72
C ARG A 371 -4.55 15.96 -27.91
N PRO A 372 -4.92 14.71 -27.64
CA PRO A 372 -6.23 14.43 -27.08
C PRO A 372 -6.25 14.42 -25.55
N ARG A 373 -7.41 14.82 -25.03
CA ARG A 373 -7.87 14.96 -23.65
C ARG A 373 -8.00 13.59 -22.92
N LEU A 374 -7.04 12.68 -23.09
CA LEU A 374 -7.16 11.27 -22.67
C LEU A 374 -6.99 11.05 -21.17
N PHE A 375 -6.10 11.80 -20.53
CA PHE A 375 -5.91 11.71 -19.08
C PHE A 375 -7.16 12.13 -18.28
N PRO A 376 -7.80 13.29 -18.54
CA PRO A 376 -9.05 13.64 -17.88
C PRO A 376 -10.20 12.69 -18.25
N ALA A 377 -10.19 12.09 -19.46
CA ALA A 377 -11.18 11.08 -19.85
C ALA A 377 -11.00 9.76 -19.08
N GLY A 378 -9.76 9.30 -18.86
CA GLY A 378 -9.48 8.13 -18.04
C GLY A 378 -9.87 8.34 -16.58
N LEU A 379 -9.52 9.50 -16.01
CA LEU A 379 -9.92 9.87 -14.65
C LEU A 379 -11.45 9.99 -14.52
N ALA A 380 -12.14 10.55 -15.51
CA ALA A 380 -13.60 10.63 -15.53
C ALA A 380 -14.26 9.24 -15.65
N SER A 381 -13.72 8.34 -16.50
CA SER A 381 -14.18 6.94 -16.60
C SER A 381 -14.02 6.21 -15.28
N PHE A 382 -12.90 6.43 -14.58
CA PHE A 382 -12.64 5.85 -13.27
C PHE A 382 -13.62 6.36 -12.21
N LEU A 383 -13.78 7.68 -12.08
CA LEU A 383 -14.67 8.29 -11.09
C LEU A 383 -16.14 7.95 -11.35
N LEU A 384 -16.55 7.92 -12.62
CA LEU A 384 -17.91 7.53 -13.02
C LEU A 384 -18.16 6.04 -12.78
N GLY A 385 -17.19 5.18 -13.13
CA GLY A 385 -17.28 3.74 -12.87
C GLY A 385 -17.37 3.43 -11.38
N ALA A 386 -16.53 4.08 -10.57
CA ALA A 386 -16.60 3.99 -9.11
C ALA A 386 -17.93 4.52 -8.57
N ALA A 387 -18.42 5.66 -9.07
CA ALA A 387 -19.72 6.20 -8.64
C ALA A 387 -20.89 5.26 -8.98
N LEU A 388 -20.88 4.62 -10.16
CA LEU A 388 -21.90 3.64 -10.55
C LEU A 388 -21.86 2.38 -9.68
N MET A 389 -20.67 1.90 -9.32
CA MET A 389 -20.53 0.75 -8.42
C MET A 389 -20.95 1.05 -6.98
N VAL A 390 -20.89 2.32 -6.58
CA VAL A 390 -21.07 2.76 -5.20
C VAL A 390 -22.46 3.28 -4.91
N PHE A 391 -23.07 4.00 -5.86
CA PHE A 391 -24.33 4.73 -5.64
C PHE A 391 -25.52 4.18 -6.43
N VAL A 392 -25.34 3.15 -7.26
CA VAL A 392 -26.41 2.61 -8.11
C VAL A 392 -26.58 1.11 -7.88
N ASP A 393 -27.70 0.75 -7.26
CA ASP A 393 -28.05 -0.65 -6.95
C ASP A 393 -28.85 -1.30 -8.10
N HIS A 394 -28.21 -1.38 -9.27
CA HIS A 394 -28.79 -2.02 -10.46
C HIS A 394 -27.72 -2.88 -11.15
N PRO A 395 -28.00 -4.16 -11.49
CA PRO A 395 -26.98 -5.10 -11.99
C PRO A 395 -26.29 -4.63 -13.28
N ALA A 396 -27.02 -3.95 -14.17
CA ALA A 396 -26.43 -3.36 -15.36
C ALA A 396 -25.50 -2.17 -15.06
N ALA A 397 -25.79 -1.40 -14.00
CA ALA A 397 -24.97 -0.27 -13.57
C ALA A 397 -23.70 -0.74 -12.87
N LEU A 398 -23.79 -1.82 -12.07
CA LEU A 398 -22.62 -2.48 -11.48
C LEU A 398 -21.69 -3.05 -12.56
N ALA A 399 -22.25 -3.76 -13.56
CA ALA A 399 -21.48 -4.29 -14.68
C ALA A 399 -20.82 -3.17 -15.51
N ALA A 400 -21.57 -2.10 -15.82
CA ALA A 400 -21.03 -0.93 -16.51
C ALA A 400 -19.95 -0.22 -15.68
N GLY A 401 -20.13 -0.13 -14.36
CA GLY A 401 -19.18 0.44 -13.44
C GLY A 401 -17.86 -0.33 -13.42
N VAL A 402 -17.93 -1.67 -13.34
CA VAL A 402 -16.74 -2.55 -13.45
C VAL A 402 -16.04 -2.36 -14.79
N LEU A 403 -16.79 -2.35 -15.90
CA LEU A 403 -16.22 -2.16 -17.24
C LEU A 403 -15.54 -0.77 -17.40
N LEU A 404 -16.12 0.29 -16.83
CA LEU A 404 -15.55 1.63 -16.85
C LEU A 404 -14.29 1.76 -15.98
N VAL A 405 -14.25 1.07 -14.84
CA VAL A 405 -13.05 0.97 -14.00
C VAL A 405 -11.97 0.14 -14.69
N LEU A 406 -12.33 -0.96 -15.34
CA LEU A 406 -11.38 -1.77 -16.10
C LEU A 406 -10.87 -1.04 -17.35
N ALA A 407 -11.70 -0.23 -18.00
CA ALA A 407 -11.32 0.59 -19.15
C ALA A 407 -10.29 1.68 -18.82
N PHE A 408 -10.18 2.10 -17.56
CA PHE A 408 -9.12 3.01 -17.11
C PHE A 408 -7.71 2.44 -17.38
N VAL A 409 -7.53 1.12 -17.23
CA VAL A 409 -6.24 0.45 -17.40
C VAL A 409 -5.74 0.53 -18.85
N PRO A 410 -6.47 0.08 -19.88
CA PRO A 410 -6.04 0.19 -21.27
C PRO A 410 -6.01 1.65 -21.76
N ILE A 411 -6.88 2.54 -21.29
CA ILE A 411 -6.82 3.98 -21.64
C ILE A 411 -5.56 4.63 -21.06
N GLY A 412 -5.22 4.31 -19.82
CA GLY A 412 -3.99 4.73 -19.17
C GLY A 412 -2.75 4.18 -19.88
N LEU A 413 -2.75 2.87 -20.18
CA LEU A 413 -1.68 2.23 -20.96
C LEU A 413 -1.55 2.85 -22.35
N TRP A 414 -2.63 3.17 -23.05
CA TRP A 414 -2.61 3.78 -24.39
C TRP A 414 -2.15 5.24 -24.37
N ALA A 415 -2.54 6.00 -23.36
CA ALA A 415 -2.05 7.35 -23.12
C ALA A 415 -0.54 7.39 -22.80
N ILE A 416 0.02 6.30 -22.26
CA ILE A 416 1.45 6.16 -21.94
C ILE A 416 2.22 5.55 -23.11
N ALA A 417 1.64 4.58 -23.81
CA ALA A 417 2.28 3.78 -24.86
C ALA A 417 2.29 4.46 -26.23
N THR A 418 1.64 5.62 -26.40
CA THR A 418 1.76 6.44 -27.63
C THR A 418 3.08 7.21 -27.57
N PRO A 419 4.14 6.75 -28.27
CA PRO A 419 5.44 7.39 -28.18
C PRO A 419 5.40 8.67 -29.01
N ALA A 420 5.90 9.78 -28.46
CA ALA A 420 6.43 10.86 -29.27
C ALA A 420 7.69 10.33 -29.98
N ARG A 421 7.52 9.64 -31.11
CA ARG A 421 8.62 9.17 -31.95
C ARG A 421 8.73 10.08 -33.17
N LEU A 422 9.69 10.99 -33.12
CA LEU A 422 10.82 11.12 -34.07
C LEU A 422 11.32 12.57 -34.09
N ALA A 423 12.59 12.72 -33.68
CA ALA A 423 13.58 13.71 -34.08
C ALA A 423 13.08 15.07 -34.63
N GLY A 424 13.32 16.09 -33.83
CA GLY A 424 13.60 17.45 -34.30
C GLY A 424 14.60 18.05 -33.32
N ASP A 425 15.87 17.64 -33.47
CA ASP A 425 16.99 18.26 -32.76
C ASP A 425 17.24 19.64 -33.36
N PRO A 426 17.12 20.76 -32.61
CA PRO A 426 17.48 22.08 -33.10
C PRO A 426 18.95 22.36 -32.74
N GLN A 427 19.88 21.62 -33.32
CA GLN A 427 21.32 21.91 -33.26
C GLN A 427 22.01 21.59 -34.58
N ASP A 428 21.69 22.37 -35.63
CA ASP A 428 22.61 22.62 -36.74
C ASP A 428 22.11 23.84 -37.53
N ASP A 429 22.38 25.02 -36.99
CA ASP A 429 22.36 26.29 -37.74
C ASP A 429 23.45 27.20 -37.14
N LEU A 430 24.71 26.80 -37.37
CA LEU A 430 25.85 27.71 -37.24
C LEU A 430 26.29 28.12 -38.65
N PRO A 431 26.34 29.42 -38.99
CA PRO A 431 26.76 29.88 -40.30
C PRO A 431 28.27 29.66 -40.48
N VAL A 432 28.63 28.82 -41.46
CA VAL A 432 30.02 28.65 -41.93
C VAL A 432 30.49 29.95 -42.61
N PRO A 433 31.64 30.56 -42.23
CA PRO A 433 32.19 31.69 -42.96
C PRO A 433 32.80 31.22 -44.30
N ARG A 434 32.36 31.81 -45.41
CA ARG A 434 32.97 31.58 -46.74
C ARG A 434 34.38 32.14 -46.78
N ALA A 435 35.38 31.28 -46.95
CA ALA A 435 36.72 31.66 -47.38
C ALA A 435 36.68 32.15 -48.84
N ARG A 436 37.35 33.29 -49.11
CA ARG A 436 37.57 33.81 -50.47
C ARG A 436 38.63 32.97 -51.19
N PRO A 437 38.51 32.70 -52.50
CA PRO A 437 39.63 32.16 -53.26
C PRO A 437 40.59 33.28 -53.69
N HIS A 438 41.89 33.03 -53.48
CA HIS A 438 42.96 33.62 -54.26
C HIS A 438 42.98 32.97 -55.66
N GLY A 439 43.18 33.79 -56.69
CA GLY A 439 43.29 33.38 -58.10
C GLY A 439 42.72 34.44 -59.01
#